data_AF-A0A2S7XC94-F1
#
_entry.id   AF-A0A2S7XC94-F1
#
_cell.length_a   1.000
_cell.length_b   1.000
_cell.length_c   1.000
_cell.angle_alpha   90.00
_cell.angle_beta   90.00
_cell.angle_gamma   90.00
#
_symmetry.space_group_name_H-M   'P 1'
#
loop_
_entity.id
_entity.type
_entity.pdbx_description
1 polymer ?
#
loop_
_entity_poly.entity_id
_entity_poly.type
_entity_poly.pdbx_seq_one_letter_code
_entity_poly.pdbx_strand_id
1 'polypeptide(L)' 'MKISFVDIQNFRKLKRCRVDFSEEQTLLVGANNSGKTSATDALICFLDKGKKITSTDFTLCNWIFLNRFAQSWMNEDTSA' A
#
# COMPACT_ATOMS: atom_id res chain seq x y z
N MET A 1 -10.72 -9.20 -17.72
CA MET A 1 -9.60 -8.24 -17.61
C MET A 1 -8.31 -9.03 -17.49
N LYS A 2 -7.29 -8.80 -18.33
CA LYS A 2 -5.95 -9.41 -18.21
C LYS A 2 -5.00 -8.33 -17.69
N ILE A 3 -4.43 -8.52 -16.49
CA ILE A 3 -3.47 -7.59 -15.88
C ILE A 3 -2.07 -8.13 -16.15
N SER A 4 -1.22 -7.35 -16.82
CA SER A 4 0.17 -7.77 -17.10
C SER A 4 1.09 -7.55 -15.90
N PHE A 5 0.90 -6.46 -15.17
CA PHE A 5 1.68 -6.17 -13.96
C PHE A 5 0.92 -5.18 -13.08
N VAL A 6 1.35 -5.05 -11.82
CA VAL A 6 0.95 -3.98 -10.90
C VAL A 6 2.15 -3.32 -10.26
N ASP A 7 2.05 -2.00 -10.06
CA ASP A 7 2.97 -1.25 -9.22
C ASP A 7 2.30 -0.95 -7.87
N ILE A 8 2.91 -1.44 -6.80
CA ILE A 8 2.46 -1.27 -5.42
C ILE A 8 3.42 -0.32 -4.72
N GLN A 9 2.91 0.78 -4.20
CA GLN A 9 3.70 1.78 -3.50
C GLN A 9 3.06 2.16 -2.17
N ASN A 10 3.90 2.39 -1.18
CA ASN A 10 3.52 2.89 0.14
C ASN A 10 2.43 2.05 0.86
N PHE A 11 2.37 0.74 0.56
CA PHE A 11 1.36 -0.18 1.12
C PHE A 11 2.02 -1.17 2.09
N ARG A 12 1.79 -1.02 3.39
CA ARG A 12 2.41 -1.79 4.47
C ARG A 12 3.93 -1.84 4.28
N LYS A 13 4.56 -3.01 4.25
CA LYS A 13 6.01 -3.12 4.02
C LYS A 13 6.43 -2.88 2.55
N LEU A 14 5.50 -2.85 1.61
CA LEU A 14 5.79 -2.64 0.19
C LEU A 14 5.92 -1.13 -0.09
N LYS A 15 7.12 -0.59 0.12
CA LYS A 15 7.41 0.82 -0.16
C LYS A 15 7.31 1.14 -1.65
N ARG A 16 7.91 0.30 -2.50
CA ARG A 16 7.85 0.37 -3.96
C ARG A 16 8.19 -1.01 -4.52
N CYS A 17 7.22 -1.66 -5.15
CA CYS A 17 7.33 -3.01 -5.67
C CYS A 17 6.53 -3.12 -6.97
N ARG A 18 7.11 -3.79 -7.97
CA ARG A 18 6.38 -4.25 -9.15
C ARG A 18 6.17 -5.75 -9.05
N VAL A 19 4.96 -6.20 -9.40
CA VAL A 19 4.64 -7.62 -9.57
C VAL A 19 4.20 -7.81 -11.01
N ASP A 20 5.01 -8.52 -11.78
CA ASP A 20 4.65 -8.97 -13.13
C ASP A 20 3.86 -10.29 -13.03
N PHE A 21 2.79 -10.38 -13.80
CA PHE A 21 1.95 -11.56 -13.86
C PHE A 21 2.26 -12.39 -15.10
N SER A 22 2.46 -13.68 -14.88
CA SER A 22 2.52 -14.70 -15.93
C SER A 22 1.18 -14.82 -16.67
N GLU A 23 1.20 -15.45 -17.84
CA GLU A 23 -0.02 -15.64 -18.64
C GLU A 23 -1.07 -16.55 -17.97
N GLU A 24 -0.64 -17.59 -17.26
CA GLU A 24 -1.54 -18.59 -16.67
C GLU A 24 -1.60 -18.53 -15.14
N GLN A 25 -0.47 -18.71 -14.46
CA GLN A 25 -0.43 -18.74 -12.99
C GLN A 25 0.85 -18.13 -12.42
N THR A 26 0.69 -17.10 -11.59
CA THR A 26 1.79 -16.45 -10.89
C THR A 26 1.88 -16.95 -9.45
N LEU A 27 3.06 -17.43 -9.06
CA LEU A 27 3.32 -17.90 -7.69
C LEU A 27 4.20 -16.89 -6.94
N LEU A 28 3.70 -16.36 -5.82
CA LEU A 28 4.47 -15.49 -4.93
C LEU A 28 5.14 -16.34 -3.84
N VAL A 29 6.47 -16.48 -3.89
CA VAL A 29 7.28 -17.25 -2.91
C VAL A 29 8.33 -16.38 -2.23
N GLY A 30 8.81 -16.80 -1.05
CA GLY A 30 9.84 -16.08 -0.29
C GLY A 30 9.65 -16.19 1.22
N ALA A 31 10.55 -15.56 1.99
CA ALA A 31 10.54 -15.60 3.46
C ALA A 31 9.26 -15.05 4.09
N ASN A 32 8.94 -15.44 5.33
CA ASN A 32 7.84 -14.82 6.07
C ASN A 32 8.05 -13.31 6.18
N ASN A 33 6.96 -12.55 6.08
CA ASN A 33 6.99 -11.09 6.13
C ASN A 33 7.73 -10.42 4.95
N SER A 34 8.00 -11.14 3.85
CA SER A 34 8.58 -10.58 2.62
C SER A 34 7.61 -9.76 1.77
N GLY A 35 6.34 -9.66 2.17
CA GLY A 35 5.33 -8.87 1.47
C GLY A 35 4.40 -9.62 0.52
N LYS A 36 4.47 -10.96 0.44
CA LYS A 36 3.59 -11.79 -0.40
C LYS A 36 2.10 -11.54 -0.13
N THR A 37 1.68 -11.73 1.12
CA THR A 37 0.29 -11.49 1.54
C THR A 37 -0.10 -10.02 1.36
N SER A 38 0.84 -9.09 1.61
CA SER A 38 0.59 -7.66 1.37
C SER A 38 0.36 -7.33 -0.10
N ALA A 39 1.06 -8.00 -1.02
CA ALA A 39 0.83 -7.82 -2.46
C ALA A 39 -0.56 -8.33 -2.85
N THR A 40 -0.95 -9.51 -2.37
CA THR A 40 -2.31 -10.04 -2.56
C THR A 40 -3.38 -9.11 -1.95
N ASP A 41 -3.15 -8.59 -0.74
CA ASP A 41 -4.08 -7.66 -0.10
C ASP A 41 -4.24 -6.35 -0.86
N ALA A 42 -3.16 -5.82 -1.45
CA ALA A 42 -3.22 -4.62 -2.29
C ALA A 42 -4.08 -4.86 -3.55
N LEU A 43 -3.96 -6.04 -4.17
CA LEU A 43 -4.80 -6.44 -5.29
C LEU A 43 -6.27 -6.53 -4.89
N ILE A 44 -6.57 -7.11 -3.72
CA ILE A 44 -7.94 -7.16 -3.20
C ILE A 44 -8.46 -5.73 -2.94
N CYS A 45 -7.69 -4.85 -2.30
CA CYS A 45 -8.09 -3.44 -2.12
C CYS A 45 -8.41 -2.73 -3.44
N PHE A 46 -7.68 -3.05 -4.51
CA PHE A 46 -7.88 -2.42 -5.81
C PHE A 46 -9.09 -3.00 -6.57
N LEU A 47 -9.27 -4.33 -6.54
CA LEU A 47 -10.27 -5.02 -7.34
C LEU A 47 -11.63 -5.16 -6.63
N ASP A 48 -11.63 -5.25 -5.30
CA ASP A 48 -12.84 -5.37 -4.49
C ASP A 48 -13.28 -4.00 -3.97
N LYS A 49 -14.45 -3.54 -4.45
CA LYS A 49 -15.08 -2.28 -4.05
C LYS A 49 -15.47 -2.23 -2.57
N GLY A 50 -15.57 -3.38 -1.90
CA GLY A 50 -15.92 -3.46 -0.48
C GLY A 50 -14.76 -3.19 0.47
N LYS A 51 -13.51 -3.36 0.02
CA LYS A 51 -12.35 -3.26 0.90
C LYS A 51 -11.89 -1.82 1.03
N LYS A 52 -11.89 -1.31 2.27
CA LYS A 52 -11.42 0.04 2.59
C LYS A 52 -9.95 0.01 3.00
N ILE A 53 -9.19 0.98 2.50
CA ILE A 53 -7.83 1.26 2.96
C ILE A 53 -7.92 1.88 4.36
N THR A 54 -7.12 1.37 5.28
CA THR A 54 -7.04 1.86 6.66
C THR A 54 -5.67 2.48 6.95
N SER A 55 -5.54 3.15 8.09
CA SER A 55 -4.27 3.76 8.52
C SER A 55 -3.11 2.75 8.60
N THR A 56 -3.38 1.50 9.00
CA THR A 56 -2.35 0.45 9.12
C THR A 56 -1.87 -0.09 7.77
N ASP A 57 -2.56 0.24 6.68
CA ASP A 57 -2.17 -0.15 5.34
C ASP A 57 -1.09 0.77 4.75
N PHE A 58 -0.76 1.90 5.38
CA PHE A 58 0.31 2.78 4.93
C PHE A 58 1.69 2.27 5.36
N THR A 59 2.70 2.47 4.52
CA THR A 59 4.08 2.17 4.91
C THR A 59 4.53 3.00 6.11
N LEU A 60 5.05 2.30 7.13
CA LEU A 60 5.36 2.88 8.44
C LEU A 60 6.22 4.15 8.35
N CYS A 61 7.24 4.14 7.48
CA CYS A 61 8.16 5.27 7.32
C CYS A 61 7.47 6.57 6.87
N ASN A 62 6.30 6.48 6.22
CA ASN A 62 5.58 7.64 5.71
C ASN A 62 4.83 8.38 6.83
N TRP A 63 4.56 7.72 7.96
CA TRP A 63 3.89 8.35 9.11
C TRP A 63 4.64 9.55 9.66
N ILE A 64 5.97 9.56 9.58
CA ILE A 64 6.76 10.72 10.01
C ILE A 64 6.38 11.97 9.20
N PHE A 65 6.23 11.81 7.89
CA PHE A 65 5.85 12.91 7.00
C PHE A 65 4.38 13.27 7.16
N LEU A 66 3.49 12.28 7.21
CA LEU A 66 2.05 12.49 7.42
C LEU A 66 1.77 13.22 8.74
N ASN A 67 2.46 12.86 9.83
CA ASN A 67 2.31 13.52 11.11
C ASN A 67 2.77 14.97 11.05
N ARG A 68 3.89 15.27 10.38
CA ARG A 68 4.34 16.66 10.20
C ARG A 68 3.32 17.50 9.43
N PHE A 69 2.73 16.93 8.39
CA PHE A 69 1.70 17.58 7.59
C PHE A 69 0.40 17.79 8.40
N ALA A 70 0.00 16.81 9.20
CA ALA A 70 -1.14 16.96 10.11
C ALA A 70 -0.90 18.08 11.14
N GLN A 71 0.33 18.21 11.67
CA GLN A 71 0.68 19.28 12.61
C GLN A 71 0.60 20.68 11.96
N SER A 72 0.94 20.84 10.68
CA SER A 72 0.80 22.15 10.03
C SER A 72 -0.66 22.60 9.95
N TRP A 73 -1.60 21.69 9.70
CA TRP A 73 -3.03 22.00 9.70
C TRP A 73 -3.54 22.45 11.06
N MET A 74 -3.09 21.78 12.13
CA MET A 74 -3.48 22.15 13.50
C MET A 74 -2.98 23.55 13.89
N ASN A 75 -1.81 23.95 13.37
CA ASN A 75 -1.23 25.26 13.66
C ASN A 75 -1.89 26.39 12.84
N GLU A 76 -2.36 26.12 11.63
CA GLU A 76 -3.10 27.08 10.79
C GLU A 76 -4.46 27.44 11.41
N ASP A 77 -5.18 26.47 11.97
CA ASP A 77 -6.48 26.68 12.62
C ASP A 77 -6.40 27.49 13.93
N THR A 78 -5.20 27.64 14.52
CA THR A 78 -5.00 28.40 15.77
C THR A 78 -4.75 29.89 15.53
N SER A 79 -4.71 30.33 14.26
CA SER A 79 -4.42 31.73 13.88
C SER A 79 -5.68 32.55 13.51
N ALA A 80 -6.87 32.08 13.90
CA ALA A 80 -8.15 32.79 13.73
C ALA A 80 -8.65 33.41 15.03
#